data_AF-A0A352S2K4-F1
#
_entry.id   AF-A0A352S2K4-F1
#
_cell.length_a   1.000
_cell.length_b   1.000
_cell.length_c   1.000
_cell.angle_alpha   90.00
_cell.angle_beta   90.00
_cell.angle_gamma   90.00
#
_symmetry.space_group_name_H-M   'P 1'
#
loop_
_entity.id
_entity.type
_entity.pdbx_description
1 polymer ?
#
loop_
_entity_poly.entity_id
_entity_poly.type
_entity_poly.pdbx_seq_one_letter_code
_entity_poly.pdbx_strand_id
1 'polypeptide(L)' 'EWGPNWEDDLGGEFDQRSRDKLFEDIQKDMYSTFENTFMMYLPRLCEHCLNPTCVASCPSGSVYKRE' A
#
# COMPACT_ATOMS: atom_id res chain seq x y z
N GLU A 1 13.88 10.83 -11.36
CA GLU A 1 14.40 10.03 -10.22
C GLU A 1 13.20 9.45 -9.48
N TRP A 2 13.35 8.46 -8.61
CA TRP A 2 12.25 7.83 -7.85
C TRP A 2 12.72 7.63 -6.40
N GLY A 3 11.80 7.75 -5.44
CA GLY A 3 12.08 7.60 -4.01
C GLY A 3 11.09 6.66 -3.31
N PRO A 4 11.37 6.19 -2.07
CA PRO A 4 10.48 5.30 -1.33
C PRO A 4 9.18 5.97 -0.89
N ASN A 5 9.12 7.30 -0.91
CA ASN A 5 7.96 8.12 -0.56
C ASN A 5 7.54 9.01 -1.73
N TRP A 6 7.51 8.45 -2.96
CA TRP A 6 7.35 9.22 -4.21
C TRP A 6 5.95 9.85 -4.36
N GLU A 7 4.92 9.22 -3.81
CA GLU A 7 3.51 9.64 -3.92
C GLU A 7 3.01 10.42 -2.68
N ASP A 8 3.95 10.92 -1.87
CA ASP A 8 3.67 11.69 -0.65
C ASP A 8 2.75 12.89 -0.94
N ASP A 9 1.83 13.15 0.00
CA ASP A 9 0.87 14.26 -0.05
C ASP A 9 0.20 14.46 -1.44
N LEU A 10 -0.28 13.34 -2.02
CA LEU A 10 -0.94 13.29 -3.33
C LEU A 10 -0.02 13.63 -4.52
N GLY A 11 1.29 13.41 -4.39
CA GLY A 11 2.26 13.58 -5.46
C GLY A 11 1.95 12.74 -6.70
N GLY A 12 1.76 13.39 -7.85
CA GLY A 12 1.42 12.76 -9.12
C GLY A 12 -0.06 12.85 -9.50
N GLU A 13 -0.34 12.61 -10.77
CA GLU A 13 -1.68 12.71 -11.36
C GLU A 13 -2.66 11.68 -10.75
N PHE A 14 -3.94 12.05 -10.64
CA PHE A 14 -4.96 11.15 -10.09
C PHE A 14 -5.12 9.86 -10.91
N ASP A 15 -4.94 9.87 -12.24
CA ASP A 15 -4.98 8.64 -13.06
C ASP A 15 -3.94 7.60 -12.59
N GLN A 16 -2.78 8.05 -12.12
CA GLN A 16 -1.73 7.18 -11.62
C GLN A 16 -2.08 6.68 -10.21
N ARG A 17 -2.43 7.59 -9.30
CA ARG A 17 -2.73 7.27 -7.89
C ARG A 17 -4.02 6.49 -7.70
N SER A 18 -5.03 6.72 -8.55
CA SER A 18 -6.32 6.03 -8.49
C SER A 18 -6.22 4.53 -8.84
N ARG A 19 -5.05 4.03 -9.25
CA ARG A 19 -4.77 2.60 -9.45
C ARG A 19 -4.56 1.84 -8.14
N ASP A 20 -4.62 2.52 -6.99
CA ASP A 20 -4.66 1.89 -5.67
C ASP A 20 -5.72 0.78 -5.63
N LYS A 21 -5.34 -0.37 -5.08
CA LYS A 21 -6.22 -1.54 -4.94
C LYS A 21 -7.43 -1.29 -4.05
N LEU A 22 -7.36 -0.33 -3.14
CA LEU A 22 -8.50 0.06 -2.31
C LEU A 22 -9.63 0.72 -3.12
N PHE A 23 -9.38 1.14 -4.36
CA PHE A 23 -10.42 1.65 -5.27
C PHE A 23 -11.07 0.58 -6.16
N GLU A 24 -10.71 -0.70 -6.01
CA GLU A 24 -11.44 -1.78 -6.71
C GLU A 24 -12.93 -1.73 -6.35
N ASP A 25 -13.78 -1.81 -7.38
CA ASP A 25 -15.24 -1.71 -7.27
C ASP A 25 -15.79 -0.38 -6.68
N ILE A 26 -14.98 0.68 -6.63
CA ILE A 26 -15.40 2.03 -6.21
C ILE A 26 -15.53 2.96 -7.42
N GLN A 27 -16.63 3.73 -7.48
CA GLN A 27 -16.78 4.86 -8.40
C GLN A 27 -15.88 6.03 -7.97
N LYS A 28 -14.62 6.01 -8.42
CA LYS A 28 -13.57 6.92 -7.94
C LYS A 28 -13.46 8.26 -8.67
N ASP A 29 -14.17 8.44 -9.80
CA ASP A 29 -14.04 9.63 -10.65
C ASP A 29 -14.32 10.93 -9.90
N MET A 30 -15.23 10.92 -8.93
CA MET A 30 -15.54 12.09 -8.11
C MET A 30 -14.32 12.62 -7.33
N TYR A 31 -13.40 11.74 -6.91
CA TYR A 31 -12.21 12.10 -6.13
C TYR A 31 -11.10 12.75 -6.95
N SER A 32 -11.27 12.85 -8.27
CA SER A 32 -10.38 13.63 -9.15
C SER A 32 -10.64 15.14 -9.10
N THR A 33 -11.80 15.54 -8.55
CA THR A 33 -12.18 16.95 -8.45
C THR A 33 -11.54 17.60 -7.23
N PHE A 34 -11.14 18.86 -7.36
CA PHE A 34 -10.46 19.60 -6.30
C PHE A 34 -11.28 19.59 -4.99
N GLU A 35 -12.59 19.80 -5.09
CA GLU A 35 -13.51 19.89 -3.95
C GLU A 35 -13.69 18.58 -3.19
N ASN A 36 -13.46 17.44 -3.86
CA ASN A 36 -13.58 16.11 -3.26
C ASN A 36 -12.20 15.45 -3.03
N THR A 37 -11.13 16.23 -3.06
CA THR A 37 -9.79 15.73 -2.78
C THR A 37 -9.69 15.27 -1.32
N PHE A 38 -9.23 14.04 -1.11
CA PHE A 38 -8.93 13.52 0.21
C PHE A 38 -7.61 12.74 0.20
N MET A 39 -6.97 12.64 1.37
CA MET A 39 -5.77 11.83 1.58
C MET A 39 -5.71 11.30 3.01
N MET A 40 -4.99 10.21 3.21
CA MET A 40 -4.70 9.66 4.53
C MET A 40 -3.29 9.07 4.55
N TYR A 41 -2.73 8.94 5.76
CA TYR A 41 -1.44 8.29 5.96
C TYR A 41 -1.63 6.83 6.39
N LEU A 42 -0.77 5.93 5.90
CA LEU A 42 -0.76 4.52 6.27
C LEU A 42 0.66 4.06 6.67
N PRO A 43 1.12 4.35 7.89
CA PRO A 43 2.36 3.77 8.41
C PRO A 43 2.18 2.27 8.66
N ARG A 44 3.15 1.46 8.26
CA ARG A 44 3.08 -0.01 8.33
C ARG A 44 4.46 -0.64 8.54
N LEU A 45 4.47 -1.83 9.12
CA LEU A 45 5.67 -2.60 9.45
C LEU A 45 5.41 -4.11 9.25
N CYS A 46 6.30 -4.98 9.73
CA CYS A 46 6.09 -6.43 9.65
C CYS A 46 5.00 -6.87 10.64
N GLU A 47 3.95 -7.53 10.17
CA GLU A 47 2.83 -7.96 11.03
C GLU A 47 3.18 -9.10 12.01
N HIS A 48 4.38 -9.69 11.92
CA HIS A 48 4.82 -10.82 12.77
C HIS A 48 3.73 -11.91 12.93
N CYS A 49 3.06 -12.24 11.81
CA CYS A 49 1.85 -13.06 11.77
C CYS A 49 1.96 -14.38 12.56
N LEU A 50 0.83 -14.88 13.05
CA LEU A 50 0.75 -16.22 13.66
C LEU A 50 1.00 -17.33 12.63
N ASN A 51 0.50 -17.16 11.40
CA ASN A 51 0.77 -18.04 10.26
C ASN A 51 1.49 -17.25 9.14
N PRO A 52 2.82 -17.05 9.25
CA PRO A 52 3.55 -16.17 8.34
C PRO A 52 3.89 -16.83 7.00
N THR A 53 3.31 -16.31 5.91
CA THR A 53 3.60 -16.76 4.53
C THR A 53 5.09 -16.67 4.19
N CYS A 54 5.82 -15.68 4.71
CA CYS A 54 7.25 -15.55 4.48
C CYS A 54 8.07 -16.73 5.03
N VAL A 55 7.64 -17.33 6.15
CA VAL A 55 8.27 -18.55 6.69
C VAL A 55 7.93 -19.74 5.81
N ALA A 56 6.65 -19.91 5.45
CA ALA A 56 6.18 -21.03 4.62
C ALA A 56 6.82 -21.07 3.23
N SER A 57 7.06 -19.91 2.62
CA SER A 57 7.62 -19.82 1.26
C SER A 57 9.14 -19.93 1.20
N CYS A 58 9.87 -19.86 2.32
CA CYS A 58 11.34 -19.84 2.32
C CYS A 58 11.91 -21.24 2.01
N PRO A 59 12.53 -21.48 0.83
CA PRO A 59 12.95 -22.83 0.43
C PRO A 59 14.07 -23.40 1.31
N SER A 60 14.88 -22.54 1.90
CA SER A 60 15.99 -22.93 2.79
C SER A 60 15.58 -23.09 4.25
N GLY A 61 14.36 -22.69 4.64
CA GLY A 61 13.93 -22.69 6.04
C GLY A 61 14.66 -21.67 6.93
N SER A 62 15.22 -20.61 6.35
CA SER A 62 16.05 -19.64 7.09
C SER A 62 15.26 -18.58 7.87
N VAL A 63 13.95 -18.49 7.69
CA VAL A 63 13.07 -17.57 8.42
C VAL A 63 12.31 -18.37 9.49
N TYR A 64 12.23 -17.85 10.71
CA TYR A 64 11.53 -18.50 11.82
C TYR A 64 10.79 -17.49 12.70
N LYS A 65 9.72 -17.94 13.36
CA LYS A 65 9.02 -17.19 14.41
C LYS A 65 9.58 -17.63 15.76
N ARG A 66 10.04 -16.67 16.56
CA ARG A 66 10.45 -16.89 17.96
C ARG A 66 9.20 -16.98 18.85
N GLU A 67 9.36 -17.57 20.04
CA GLU A 67 8.34 -17.48 21.09
C GLU A 67 7.94 -16.03 21.38
#